data_AF-Q8YWT4-F1
#
_entry.id   AF-Q8YWT4-F1
#
_cell.length_a   1.000
_cell.length_b   1.000
_cell.length_c   1.000
_cell.angle_alpha   90.00
_cell.angle_beta   90.00
_cell.angle_gamma   90.00
#
_symmetry.space_group_name_H-M   'P 1'
#
loop_
_entity.id
_entity.type
_entity.pdbx_description
1 polymer ?
#
loop_
_entity_poly.entity_id
_entity_poly.type
_entity_poly.pdbx_seq_one_letter_code
_entity_poly.pdbx_strand_id
1 'polypeptide(L)' 'MKTNVGSLDRLIRLLLASALFYLGLFPYYSTGLGIGLVVAGSVLLVTALVGFCGLYSLLGIHTSQINDQL' A
#
# COMPACT_ATOMS: atom_id res chain seq x y z
N MET A 1 -18.85 6.89 10.31
CA MET A 1 -18.24 8.24 10.24
C MET A 1 -17.43 8.28 8.95
N LYS A 2 -17.65 9.25 8.04
CA LYS A 2 -16.99 9.32 6.72
C LYS A 2 -15.47 9.21 6.88
N THR A 3 -14.88 8.15 6.33
CA THR A 3 -13.45 7.81 6.39
C THR A 3 -12.74 8.33 5.14
N ASN A 4 -12.38 9.61 5.15
CA ASN A 4 -11.72 10.29 4.04
C ASN A 4 -10.26 9.80 3.81
N VAL A 5 -9.35 9.82 4.81
CA VAL A 5 -7.93 9.39 4.62
C VAL A 5 -7.76 8.01 5.24
N GLY A 6 -7.34 7.03 4.44
CA GLY A 6 -6.96 5.70 4.93
C GLY A 6 -6.85 4.63 3.83
N SER A 7 -7.41 4.89 2.65
CA SER A 7 -7.41 3.93 1.54
C SER A 7 -6.38 4.25 0.46
N LEU A 8 -6.01 5.52 0.26
CA LEU A 8 -5.11 5.94 -0.80
C LEU A 8 -3.65 5.47 -0.56
N ASP A 9 -3.10 5.68 0.65
CA ASP A 9 -1.74 5.20 1.00
C ASP A 9 -1.64 3.67 0.94
N ARG A 10 -2.68 2.98 1.42
CA ARG A 10 -2.81 1.53 1.32
C ARG A 10 -2.87 1.08 -0.15
N LEU A 11 -3.63 1.78 -0.98
CA LEU A 11 -3.74 1.51 -2.42
C LEU A 11 -2.38 1.74 -3.11
N ILE A 12 -1.68 2.83 -2.79
CA ILE A 12 -0.34 3.13 -3.32
C ILE A 12 0.64 2.02 -2.92
N ARG A 13 0.66 1.60 -1.64
CA ARG A 13 1.53 0.50 -1.19
C ARG A 13 1.18 -0.85 -1.84
N LEU A 14 -0.10 -1.13 -2.05
CA LEU A 14 -0.54 -2.32 -2.78
C LEU A 14 -0.13 -2.27 -4.26
N LEU A 15 -0.28 -1.12 -4.91
CA LEU A 15 0.17 -0.91 -6.29
C LEU A 15 1.69 -1.06 -6.41
N LEU A 16 2.44 -0.50 -5.47
CA LEU A 16 3.90 -0.63 -5.43
C LEU A 16 4.34 -2.09 -5.21
N ALA A 17 3.71 -2.79 -4.25
CA ALA A 17 3.98 -4.21 -4.01
C ALA A 17 3.65 -5.05 -5.26
N SER A 18 2.53 -4.79 -5.92
CA SER A 18 2.13 -5.46 -7.17
C SER A 18 3.15 -5.23 -8.30
N ALA A 19 3.61 -3.98 -8.48
CA ALA A 19 4.64 -3.66 -9.47
C ALA A 19 5.97 -4.37 -9.18
N LEU A 20 6.40 -4.42 -7.92
CA LEU A 20 7.61 -5.13 -7.52
C LEU A 20 7.50 -6.65 -7.73
N PHE A 21 6.34 -7.25 -7.44
CA PHE A 21 6.11 -8.66 -7.75
C PHE A 21 6.11 -8.92 -9.25
N TYR A 22 5.47 -8.06 -10.05
CA TYR A 22 5.51 -8.19 -11.50
C TYR A 22 6.95 -8.14 -12.01
N LEU A 23 7.74 -7.15 -11.58
CA LEU A 23 9.15 -7.06 -11.97
C LEU A 23 9.97 -8.28 -11.50
N GLY A 24 9.78 -8.73 -10.26
CA GLY A 24 10.55 -9.84 -9.69
C GLY A 24 10.22 -11.21 -10.30
N LEU A 25 8.96 -11.43 -10.71
CA LEU A 25 8.46 -12.71 -11.21
C LEU A 25 8.49 -12.84 -12.73
N PHE A 26 8.48 -11.74 -13.48
CA PHE A 26 8.46 -11.77 -14.96
C PHE A 26 9.82 -11.35 -15.57
N PRO A 27 10.20 -10.05 -15.64
CA PRO A 27 11.42 -9.63 -16.33
C PRO A 27 12.71 -10.04 -15.60
N TYR A 28 12.69 -10.15 -14.27
CA TYR A 28 13.86 -10.52 -13.47
C TYR A 28 13.78 -11.95 -12.90
N TYR A 29 12.93 -12.81 -13.49
CA TYR A 29 12.74 -14.19 -13.05
C TYR A 29 14.07 -14.95 -12.93
N SER A 30 14.24 -15.69 -11.83
CA SER A 30 15.43 -16.50 -11.54
C SER A 30 16.76 -15.74 -11.44
N THR A 31 16.73 -14.40 -11.33
CA THR A 31 17.92 -13.59 -11.06
C THR A 31 17.99 -13.21 -9.58
N GLY A 32 19.19 -12.91 -9.07
CA GLY A 32 19.37 -12.42 -7.70
C GLY A 32 18.59 -11.12 -7.42
N LEU A 33 18.47 -10.25 -8.43
CA LEU A 33 17.64 -9.04 -8.35
C LEU A 33 16.15 -9.36 -8.24
N GLY A 34 15.66 -10.38 -8.96
CA GLY A 34 14.28 -10.84 -8.88
C GLY A 34 13.89 -11.29 -7.47
N ILE A 35 14.77 -12.05 -6.81
CA ILE A 35 14.57 -12.46 -5.42
C ILE A 35 14.48 -11.23 -4.50
N GLY A 36 15.39 -10.26 -4.65
CA GLY A 36 15.37 -9.02 -3.89
C GLY A 36 14.07 -8.21 -4.07
N LEU A 37 13.58 -8.11 -5.30
CA LEU A 37 12.32 -7.44 -5.64
C LEU A 37 11.10 -8.13 -5.02
N VAL A 38 11.05 -9.46 -5.06
CA VAL A 38 9.97 -10.26 -4.45
C VAL A 38 9.97 -10.10 -2.92
N VAL A 39 11.15 -10.10 -2.29
CA VAL A 39 11.28 -9.87 -0.84
C VAL A 39 10.81 -8.46 -0.48
N ALA A 40 11.25 -7.43 -1.22
CA ALA A 40 10.83 -6.05 -0.99
C ALA A 40 9.30 -5.86 -1.19
N GLY A 41 8.73 -6.46 -2.24
CA GLY A 41 7.29 -6.48 -2.49
C GLY A 41 6.51 -7.16 -1.36
N SER A 42 7.03 -8.28 -0.83
CA SER A 42 6.42 -9.01 0.29
C SER A 42 6.40 -8.18 1.57
N VAL A 43 7.48 -7.46 1.88
CA VAL A 43 7.55 -6.55 3.03
C VAL A 43 6.51 -5.43 2.90
N LEU A 44 6.42 -4.79 1.72
CA LEU A 44 5.42 -3.75 1.46
C LEU A 44 3.99 -4.27 1.54
N LEU A 45 3.73 -5.47 1.02
CA LEU A 45 2.43 -6.13 1.08
C LEU A 45 2.03 -6.41 2.54
N VAL A 46 2.93 -7.01 3.34
CA VAL A 46 2.69 -7.25 4.76
C VAL A 46 2.47 -5.94 5.49
N THR A 47 3.23 -4.89 5.18
CA THR A 47 3.03 -3.56 5.78
C THR A 47 1.67 -2.95 5.42
N ALA A 48 1.15 -3.22 4.22
CA ALA A 48 -0.19 -2.79 3.79
C ALA A 48 -1.34 -3.66 4.36
N LEU A 49 -1.08 -4.93 4.66
CA LEU A 49 -2.06 -5.90 5.16
C LEU A 49 -2.19 -5.91 6.69
N VAL A 50 -1.06 -5.80 7.41
CA VAL A 50 -1.02 -5.69 8.88
C VAL A 50 -1.70 -4.38 9.35
N GLY A 51 -2.03 -3.49 8.41
CA GLY A 51 -3.22 -2.64 8.57
C GLY A 51 -3.12 -1.63 9.70
N PHE A 52 -1.91 -1.28 10.14
CA PHE A 52 -1.74 -0.09 10.95
C PHE A 52 -1.56 1.10 10.01
N CYS A 53 -2.68 1.72 9.62
CA CYS A 53 -2.72 3.18 9.43
C CYS A 53 -2.56 3.89 10.78
N GLY A 54 -1.79 3.35 11.74
CA GLY A 54 -1.70 3.83 13.11
C GLY A 54 -1.27 5.26 13.21
N LEU A 55 -0.36 5.69 12.34
CA LEU A 55 0.10 7.06 12.36
C LEU A 55 -1.04 8.02 12.01
N TYR A 56 -1.88 7.71 11.02
CA TYR A 56 -3.03 8.56 10.65
C TYR A 56 -4.29 8.36 11.52
N SER A 57 -4.48 7.17 12.09
CA SER A 57 -5.49 6.91 13.12
C SER A 57 -5.14 7.57 14.46
N LEU A 58 -3.84 7.78 14.75
CA LEU A 58 -3.35 8.60 15.87
C LEU A 58 -3.32 10.10 15.54
N LEU A 59 -3.05 10.48 14.28
CA LEU A 59 -3.05 11.88 13.84
C LEU A 59 -4.43 12.45 13.46
N GLY A 60 -5.49 11.63 13.38
CA GLY A 60 -6.87 12.08 13.26
C GLY A 60 -7.21 12.82 11.94
N ILE A 61 -6.47 12.59 10.86
CA ILE A 61 -6.69 13.34 9.61
C ILE A 61 -7.76 12.64 8.76
N HIS A 62 -8.94 13.24 8.68
CA HIS A 62 -10.06 12.82 7.83
C HIS A 62 -10.07 13.65 6.54
N THR A 63 -9.89 13.06 5.35
CA THR A 63 -10.03 13.78 4.06
C THR A 63 -11.47 13.73 3.54
N SER A 64 -12.45 13.64 4.43
CA SER A 64 -13.87 13.56 4.06
C SER A 64 -14.27 14.82 3.32
N GLN A 65 -14.29 14.77 1.99
CA GLN A 65 -15.11 15.67 1.20
C GLN A 65 -16.56 15.49 1.68
N ILE A 66 -17.05 16.49 2.39
CA ILE A 66 -18.46 16.64 2.72
C ILE A 66 -19.16 17.02 1.41
N ASN A 67 -19.48 16.02 0.58
CA ASN A 67 -20.69 16.09 -0.23
C ASN A 67 -21.82 15.60 0.67
N ASP A 68 -22.39 16.53 1.41
CA ASP A 68 -23.74 16.49 1.97
C ASP A 68 -24.04 17.95 2.36
N GLN A 69 -24.53 18.71 1.39
CA GLN A 69 -25.24 19.97 1.63
C GLN A 69 -26.71 19.67 1.33
N LEU A 70 -27.41 19.11 2.33
CA LEU A 70 -28.85 19.27 2.53
C LEU A 70 -29.08 19.63 4.00
#